data_AF-A0A9D8SJP7-F1
#
_entry.id   AF-A0A9D8SJP7-F1
#
_cell.length_a   1.000
_cell.length_b   1.000
_cell.length_c   1.000
_cell.angle_alpha   90.00
_cell.angle_beta   90.00
_cell.angle_gamma   90.00
#
_symmetry.space_group_name_H-M   'P 1'
#
loop_
_entity.id
_entity.type
_entity.pdbx_description
1 polymer ?
#
loop_
_entity_poly.entity_id
_entity_poly.type
_entity_poly.pdbx_seq_one_letter_code
_entity_poly.pdbx_strand_id
1 'polypeptide(L)'
;LEEIPLSDPLCTDRLGGFALSEIRSRAEKNADPVPVQLWGIRKNGRWAVVYSPLDLSCALEGHPSAGCVGYSPEDAAKIGINVILYSMQ
;
A
#
# COMPACT_ATOMS: atom_id res chain seq x y z
N LEU A 1 -0.15 5.34 15.34
CA LEU A 1 -0.37 5.22 13.89
C LEU A 1 -1.83 5.56 13.64
N GLU A 2 -2.13 6.34 12.62
CA GLU A 2 -3.49 6.61 12.16
C GLU A 2 -3.69 5.98 10.78
N GLU A 3 -4.92 5.55 10.48
CA GLU A 3 -5.26 4.99 9.17
C GLU A 3 -5.18 6.08 8.11
N ILE A 4 -4.58 5.75 6.95
CA ILE A 4 -4.55 6.62 5.78
C ILE A 4 -5.80 6.29 4.95
N PRO A 5 -6.79 7.21 4.87
CA PRO A 5 -8.01 6.94 4.12
C PRO A 5 -7.70 6.67 2.64
N LEU A 6 -8.48 5.81 1.98
CA LEU A 6 -8.35 5.59 0.54
C LEU A 6 -8.69 6.84 -0.30
N SER A 7 -9.29 7.86 0.31
CA SER A 7 -9.52 9.18 -0.29
C SER A 7 -8.36 10.17 -0.12
N ASP A 8 -7.32 9.82 0.67
CA ASP A 8 -6.11 10.62 0.80
C ASP A 8 -5.40 10.73 -0.56
N PRO A 9 -4.83 11.89 -0.93
CA PRO A 9 -4.08 12.03 -2.18
C PRO A 9 -3.05 10.93 -2.43
N LEU A 10 -2.38 10.43 -1.38
CA LEU A 10 -1.44 9.30 -1.45
C LEU A 10 -2.08 8.03 -2.01
N CYS A 11 -3.36 7.79 -1.77
CA CYS A 11 -4.08 6.58 -2.18
C CYS A 11 -4.81 6.73 -3.54
N THR A 12 -4.61 7.84 -4.23
CA THR A 12 -5.31 8.19 -5.48
C THR A 12 -4.35 8.43 -6.64
N ASP A 13 -4.92 8.61 -7.83
CA ASP A 13 -4.20 9.00 -9.06
C ASP A 13 -3.83 10.49 -9.12
N ARG A 14 -4.27 11.31 -8.17
CA ARG A 14 -4.07 12.77 -8.17
C ARG A 14 -2.61 13.21 -8.26
N LEU A 15 -1.71 12.36 -7.79
CA LEU A 15 -0.27 12.62 -7.75
C LEU A 15 0.47 11.93 -8.92
N GLY A 16 -0.25 11.49 -9.95
CA GLY A 16 0.26 10.65 -11.03
C GLY A 16 0.38 9.17 -10.66
N GLY A 17 -0.21 8.77 -9.53
CA GLY A 17 -0.23 7.40 -9.03
C GLY A 17 -1.45 6.60 -9.50
N PHE A 18 -1.88 5.66 -8.66
CA PHE A 18 -2.99 4.74 -8.92
C PHE A 18 -4.09 4.85 -7.87
N ALA A 19 -5.33 4.53 -8.25
CA ALA A 19 -6.46 4.42 -7.32
C ALA A 19 -6.36 3.13 -6.50
N LEU A 20 -5.84 3.23 -5.26
CA LEU A 20 -5.63 2.06 -4.39
C LEU A 20 -6.94 1.46 -3.86
N SER A 21 -8.07 2.16 -4.01
CA SER A 21 -9.40 1.67 -3.64
C SER A 21 -9.86 0.44 -4.44
N GLU A 22 -9.25 0.18 -5.59
CA GLU A 22 -9.54 -0.97 -6.45
C GLU A 22 -8.69 -2.20 -6.10
N ILE A 23 -7.60 -2.00 -5.36
CA ILE A 23 -6.67 -3.07 -5.02
C ILE A 23 -7.23 -3.92 -3.87
N ARG A 24 -7.04 -5.23 -3.99
CA ARG A 24 -7.41 -6.20 -2.96
C ARG A 24 -6.21 -7.07 -2.61
N SER A 25 -6.10 -7.44 -1.35
CA SER A 25 -4.99 -8.22 -0.80
C SER A 25 -5.52 -9.35 0.06
N ARG A 26 -4.75 -10.42 0.24
CA ARG A 26 -5.11 -11.46 1.23
C ARG A 26 -4.33 -11.20 2.50
N ALA A 27 -5.02 -11.24 3.64
CA ALA A 27 -4.40 -11.17 4.97
C ALA A 27 -3.97 -12.55 5.49
N GLU A 28 -4.62 -13.63 5.02
CA GLU A 28 -4.23 -15.02 5.32
C GLU A 28 -4.34 -15.91 4.08
N LYS A 29 -3.63 -17.04 4.09
CA LYS A 29 -3.70 -18.07 3.05
C LYS A 29 -5.09 -18.73 3.14
N ASN A 30 -5.99 -18.35 2.21
CA ASN A 30 -7.42 -18.69 2.13
C ASN A 30 -8.42 -17.69 2.74
N ALA A 31 -7.98 -16.49 3.16
CA ALA A 31 -8.92 -15.43 3.53
C ALA A 31 -9.52 -14.75 2.29
N ASP A 32 -10.68 -14.13 2.50
CA ASP A 32 -11.29 -13.23 1.52
C ASP A 32 -10.37 -12.03 1.26
N PRO A 33 -10.31 -11.54 0.01
CA PRO A 33 -9.53 -10.36 -0.29
C PRO A 33 -10.05 -9.13 0.48
N VAL A 34 -9.16 -8.47 1.22
CA VAL A 34 -9.43 -7.23 1.94
C VAL A 34 -8.96 -6.02 1.13
N PRO A 35 -9.55 -4.83 1.33
CA PRO A 35 -9.04 -3.59 0.78
C PRO A 35 -7.60 -3.30 1.22
N VAL A 36 -6.90 -2.46 0.46
CA VAL A 36 -5.60 -1.90 0.88
C VAL A 36 -5.75 -1.23 2.24
N GLN A 37 -4.80 -1.53 3.12
CA GLN A 37 -4.69 -0.88 4.42
C GLN A 37 -3.33 -0.21 4.50
N LEU A 38 -3.34 1.09 4.75
CA LEU A 38 -2.15 1.89 4.98
C LEU A 38 -2.36 2.70 6.26
N TRP A 39 -1.29 2.83 7.02
CA TRP A 39 -1.25 3.57 8.25
C TRP A 39 -0.08 4.54 8.20
N GLY A 40 -0.15 5.61 8.98
CA GLY A 40 0.91 6.60 8.96
C GLY A 40 1.11 7.33 10.26
N ILE A 41 2.21 8.10 10.25
CA ILE A 41 2.52 9.12 11.25
C ILE A 41 2.65 10.44 10.51
N ARG A 42 1.90 11.45 10.92
CA ARG A 42 2.03 12.80 10.36
C ARG A 42 3.07 13.61 11.11
N LYS A 43 3.83 14.40 10.34
CA LYS A 43 4.70 15.46 10.86
C LYS A 43 4.53 16.67 9.96
N ASN A 44 4.23 17.83 10.54
CA ASN A 44 4.00 19.07 9.79
C ASN A 44 2.93 18.93 8.69
N GLY A 45 1.83 18.22 8.97
CA GLY A 45 0.70 18.08 8.05
C GLY A 45 0.88 17.07 6.91
N ARG A 46 2.04 16.43 6.77
CA ARG A 46 2.31 15.38 5.77
C ARG A 46 2.60 14.02 6.41
N TRP A 47 2.35 12.95 5.68
CA TRP A 47 2.78 11.59 6.07
C TRP A 47 4.31 11.54 6.06
N ALA A 48 4.91 11.37 7.24
CA ALA A 48 6.34 11.20 7.39
C ALA A 48 6.73 9.71 7.45
N VAL A 49 5.78 8.87 7.84
CA VAL A 49 5.90 7.41 7.85
C VAL A 49 4.64 6.85 7.22
N VAL A 50 4.81 5.89 6.31
CA VAL A 50 3.74 5.05 5.76
C VAL A 50 4.07 3.61 6.09
N TYR A 51 3.09 2.91 6.64
CA TYR A 51 3.18 1.53 7.09
C TYR A 51 2.06 0.74 6.43
N SER A 52 2.40 -0.40 5.81
CA SER A 52 1.40 -1.40 5.42
C SER A 52 1.48 -2.58 6.38
N PRO A 53 0.35 -3.01 6.99
CA PRO A 53 0.30 -4.21 7.81
C PRO A 53 0.38 -5.49 6.97
N LEU A 54 0.14 -5.38 5.66
CA LEU A 54 0.22 -6.49 4.71
C LEU A 54 1.55 -6.41 3.94
N ASP A 55 2.13 -7.55 3.63
CA ASP A 55 3.48 -7.64 3.08
C ASP A 55 3.55 -7.03 1.67
N LEU A 56 4.43 -6.04 1.50
CA LEU A 56 4.84 -5.47 0.23
C LEU A 56 6.19 -6.02 -0.25
N SER A 57 7.10 -6.35 0.67
CA SER A 57 8.46 -6.82 0.41
C SER A 57 8.51 -8.07 -0.47
N CYS A 58 7.84 -9.14 -0.07
CA CYS A 58 7.80 -10.40 -0.83
C CYS A 58 7.35 -10.17 -2.29
N ALA A 59 6.37 -9.29 -2.46
CA ALA A 59 5.76 -8.99 -3.75
C ALA A 59 6.71 -8.15 -4.62
N LEU A 60 7.44 -7.21 -4.02
CA LEU A 60 8.42 -6.36 -4.71
C LEU A 60 9.74 -7.08 -5.01
N GLU A 61 10.13 -8.05 -4.19
CA GLU A 61 11.36 -8.84 -4.38
C GLU A 61 11.27 -9.85 -5.55
N GLY A 62 10.07 -10.07 -6.10
CA GLY A 62 9.84 -10.96 -7.24
C GLY A 62 10.00 -12.46 -6.92
N HIS A 63 10.26 -12.83 -5.67
CA HIS A 63 10.43 -14.21 -5.21
C HIS A 63 9.46 -14.51 -4.06
N PRO A 64 8.14 -14.60 -4.33
CA PRO A 64 7.17 -14.89 -3.29
C PRO A 64 7.45 -16.27 -2.68
N SER A 65 7.77 -16.30 -1.40
CA SER A 65 7.87 -17.56 -0.66
C SER A 65 6.49 -18.22 -0.54
N ALA A 66 6.44 -19.54 -0.35
CA ALA A 66 5.21 -20.33 -0.30
C ALA A 66 4.22 -19.97 0.85
N GLY A 67 4.54 -18.94 1.64
CA GLY A 67 3.71 -18.38 2.70
C GLY A 67 3.61 -16.85 2.68
N CYS A 68 4.08 -16.15 1.64
CA CYS A 68 3.88 -14.71 1.56
C CYS A 68 2.39 -14.42 1.39
N VAL A 69 1.86 -13.66 2.34
CA VAL A 69 0.47 -13.23 2.36
C VAL A 69 0.47 -11.71 2.33
N GLY A 70 -0.20 -11.15 1.34
CA GLY A 70 -0.13 -9.72 1.06
C GLY A 70 -0.62 -9.41 -0.35
N TYR A 71 0.06 -8.46 -1.00
CA TYR A 71 -0.35 -7.95 -2.30
C TYR A 71 0.19 -8.80 -3.45
N SER A 72 -0.43 -8.69 -4.62
CA SER A 72 0.19 -9.17 -5.86
C SER A 72 1.44 -8.33 -6.16
N PRO A 73 2.44 -8.84 -6.90
CA PRO A 73 3.60 -8.04 -7.31
C PRO A 73 3.22 -6.73 -8.01
N GLU A 74 2.20 -6.77 -8.87
CA GLU A 74 1.71 -5.59 -9.59
C GLU A 74 1.09 -4.57 -8.64
N ASP A 75 0.26 -5.00 -7.71
CA ASP A 75 -0.42 -4.10 -6.77
C ASP A 75 0.54 -3.55 -5.71
N ALA A 76 1.51 -4.35 -5.27
CA ALA A 76 2.59 -3.88 -4.39
C ALA A 76 3.40 -2.77 -5.08
N ALA A 77 3.69 -2.92 -6.39
CA ALA A 77 4.36 -1.89 -7.16
C ALA A 77 3.53 -0.61 -7.25
N LYS A 78 2.21 -0.70 -7.51
CA LYS A 78 1.30 0.46 -7.49
C LYS A 78 1.33 1.20 -6.16
N ILE A 79 1.26 0.47 -5.04
CA ILE A 79 1.34 1.05 -3.69
C ILE A 79 2.70 1.73 -3.47
N GLY A 80 3.80 1.07 -3.83
CA GLY A 80 5.15 1.63 -3.72
C GLY A 80 5.35 2.90 -4.54
N ILE A 81 4.86 2.93 -5.78
CA ILE A 81 4.90 4.10 -6.67
C ILE A 81 4.14 5.27 -6.04
N ASN A 82 2.93 5.04 -5.52
CA ASN A 82 2.15 6.08 -4.84
C ASN A 82 2.92 6.68 -3.65
N VAL A 83 3.56 5.86 -2.83
CA VAL A 83 4.35 6.33 -1.68
C VAL A 83 5.57 7.16 -2.12
N ILE A 84 6.26 6.74 -3.18
CA ILE A 84 7.39 7.49 -3.76
C ILE A 84 6.92 8.84 -4.32
N LEU A 85 5.85 8.86 -5.12
CA LEU A 85 5.30 10.09 -5.71
C LEU A 85 4.80 11.06 -4.64
N TYR A 86 4.18 10.56 -3.57
CA TYR A 86 3.82 11.37 -2.41
C TYR A 86 5.05 11.98 -1.72
N SER A 87 6.13 11.21 -1.61
CA SER A 87 7.35 11.65 -0.93
C SER A 87 8.13 12.73 -1.70
N MET A 88 7.90 12.84 -3.02
CA MET A 88 8.55 13.82 -3.89
C MET A 88 7.86 15.20 -3.94
N GLN A 89 6.71 15.36 -3.27
CA GLN A 89 6.06 16.65 -3.05
C GLN A 89 6.64 17.40 -1.85
#